data_AF-B7QG01-F1
#
_entry.id   AF-B7QG01-F1
#
_cell.length_a   1.000
_cell.length_b   1.000
_cell.length_c   1.000
_cell.angle_alpha   90.00
_cell.angle_beta   90.00
_cell.angle_gamma   90.00
#
_symmetry.space_group_name_H-M   'P 1'
#
loop_
_entity.id
_entity.type
_entity.pdbx_description
1 polymer ?
#
loop_
_entity_poly.entity_id
_entity_poly.type
_entity_poly.pdbx_seq_one_letter_code
_entity_poly.pdbx_strand_id
1 'polypeptide(L)'
;MNFERAEDAQLDVFTVQRRLRLARELVEARELAAQAKNKTRYDKRRREQTFHPGDLVYVWSPTRVKSRTTKLLHQYHGPYQLVRQTAENNWEIQDRRGKKTDIVNVERLKPFHARHNYEDDTDGQNDESDEDLARDPRLIGGRLQLTPQEEAVPQGAPVSNISSYAAASFGSPTATLIS
;
A
#
# COMPACT_ATOMS: atom_id res chain seq x y z
N MET A 1 -12.27 -75.48 -17.41
CA MET A 1 -12.10 -74.65 -16.20
C MET A 1 -11.25 -73.42 -16.55
N ASN A 2 -11.84 -72.39 -17.17
CA ASN A 2 -11.15 -71.15 -17.57
C ASN A 2 -12.12 -69.94 -17.50
N PHE A 3 -12.98 -69.87 -16.48
CA PHE A 3 -13.98 -68.78 -16.38
C PHE A 3 -13.73 -67.79 -15.24
N GLU A 4 -12.95 -68.13 -14.21
CA GLU A 4 -12.73 -67.23 -13.06
C GLU A 4 -11.76 -66.06 -13.33
N ARG A 5 -10.78 -66.23 -14.24
CA ARG A 5 -9.73 -65.22 -14.46
C ARG A 5 -10.20 -63.95 -15.19
N ALA A 6 -11.32 -64.01 -15.91
CA ALA A 6 -11.85 -62.87 -16.66
C ALA A 6 -12.68 -61.92 -15.76
N GLU A 7 -13.35 -62.47 -14.74
CA GLU A 7 -14.19 -61.70 -13.82
C GLU A 7 -13.35 -60.85 -12.87
N ASP A 8 -12.22 -61.36 -12.38
CA ASP A 8 -11.29 -60.63 -11.51
C ASP A 8 -10.64 -59.42 -12.20
N ALA A 9 -10.27 -59.55 -13.48
CA ALA A 9 -9.70 -58.44 -14.25
C ALA A 9 -10.72 -57.34 -14.57
N GLN A 10 -11.98 -57.74 -14.80
CA GLN A 10 -13.09 -56.80 -15.01
C GLN A 10 -13.39 -56.00 -13.73
N LEU A 11 -13.33 -56.65 -12.57
CA LEU A 11 -13.50 -56.00 -11.26
C LEU A 11 -12.40 -54.98 -10.97
N ASP A 12 -11.13 -55.28 -11.30
CA ASP A 12 -10.02 -54.34 -11.10
C ASP A 12 -10.19 -53.06 -11.94
N VAL A 13 -10.51 -53.19 -13.24
CA VAL A 13 -10.75 -52.03 -14.12
C VAL A 13 -11.90 -51.16 -13.61
N PHE A 14 -13.02 -51.77 -13.17
CA PHE A 14 -14.15 -51.03 -12.61
C PHE A 14 -13.77 -50.28 -11.32
N THR A 15 -12.97 -50.89 -10.44
CA THR A 15 -12.51 -50.23 -9.21
C THR A 15 -11.58 -49.07 -9.50
N VAL A 16 -10.67 -49.20 -10.47
CA VAL A 16 -9.78 -48.13 -10.91
C VAL A 16 -10.57 -46.98 -11.52
N GLN A 17 -11.54 -47.25 -12.40
CA GLN A 17 -12.41 -46.24 -12.99
C GLN A 17 -13.23 -45.50 -11.92
N ARG A 18 -13.79 -46.23 -10.95
CA ARG A 18 -14.55 -45.64 -9.84
C ARG A 18 -13.68 -44.74 -8.97
N ARG A 19 -12.48 -45.19 -8.61
CA ARG A 19 -11.53 -44.39 -7.82
C ARG A 19 -11.08 -43.14 -8.56
N LEU A 20 -10.80 -43.24 -9.86
CA LEU A 20 -10.45 -42.09 -10.69
C LEU A 20 -11.57 -41.05 -10.74
N ARG A 21 -12.83 -41.50 -10.92
CA ARG A 21 -13.99 -40.61 -10.89
C ARG A 21 -14.11 -39.89 -9.55
N LEU A 22 -14.05 -40.63 -8.44
CA LEU A 22 -14.11 -40.05 -7.09
C LEU A 22 -12.96 -39.06 -6.83
N ALA A 23 -11.75 -39.38 -7.32
CA ALA A 23 -10.61 -38.49 -7.20
C ALA A 23 -10.82 -37.18 -7.96
N ARG A 24 -11.37 -37.23 -9.17
CA ARG A 24 -11.71 -36.03 -9.96
C ARG A 24 -12.76 -35.18 -9.28
N GLU A 25 -13.86 -35.78 -8.85
CA GLU A 25 -14.93 -35.08 -8.12
C GLU A 25 -14.39 -34.39 -6.85
N LEU A 26 -13.49 -35.04 -6.12
CA LEU A 26 -12.84 -34.48 -4.94
C LEU A 26 -11.87 -33.33 -5.28
N VAL A 27 -11.10 -33.46 -6.36
CA VAL A 27 -10.22 -32.39 -6.84
C VAL A 27 -11.05 -31.18 -7.27
N GLU A 28 -12.09 -31.37 -8.07
CA GLU A 28 -12.99 -30.31 -8.52
C GLU A 28 -13.62 -29.57 -7.33
N ALA A 29 -14.15 -30.30 -6.34
CA ALA A 29 -14.72 -29.71 -5.14
C ALA A 29 -13.70 -28.85 -4.37
N ARG A 30 -12.44 -29.33 -4.26
CA ARG A 30 -11.36 -28.59 -3.59
C ARG A 30 -10.90 -27.37 -4.40
N GLU A 31 -10.83 -27.49 -5.71
CA GLU A 31 -10.48 -26.37 -6.60
C GLU A 31 -11.52 -25.26 -6.50
N LEU A 32 -12.81 -25.59 -6.55
CA LEU A 32 -13.88 -24.61 -6.39
C LEU A 32 -13.83 -23.92 -5.02
N ALA A 33 -13.62 -24.69 -3.94
CA ALA A 33 -13.48 -24.13 -2.59
C ALA A 33 -12.24 -23.22 -2.47
N ALA A 34 -11.11 -23.60 -3.11
CA ALA A 34 -9.90 -22.80 -3.13
C ALA A 34 -10.07 -21.52 -3.95
N GLN A 35 -10.72 -21.60 -5.12
CA GLN A 35 -11.05 -20.46 -5.96
C GLN A 35 -11.94 -19.45 -5.22
N ALA A 36 -12.99 -19.91 -4.52
CA ALA A 36 -13.84 -19.05 -3.71
C ALA A 36 -13.08 -18.35 -2.58
N LYS A 37 -12.22 -19.09 -1.86
CA LYS A 37 -11.34 -18.52 -0.82
C LYS A 37 -10.34 -17.51 -1.38
N ASN A 38 -9.78 -17.78 -2.56
CA ASN A 38 -8.85 -16.87 -3.20
C ASN A 38 -9.54 -15.60 -3.69
N LYS A 39 -10.74 -15.73 -4.29
CA LYS A 39 -11.57 -14.59 -4.71
C LYS A 39 -11.89 -13.67 -3.53
N THR A 40 -12.45 -14.22 -2.45
CA THR A 40 -12.77 -13.44 -1.24
C THR A 40 -11.55 -12.73 -0.63
N ARG A 41 -10.40 -13.41 -0.57
CA ARG A 41 -9.14 -12.80 -0.10
C ARG A 41 -8.64 -11.69 -1.01
N TYR A 42 -8.80 -11.85 -2.32
CA TYR A 42 -8.38 -10.89 -3.31
C TYR A 42 -9.25 -9.64 -3.25
N ASP A 43 -10.57 -9.82 -3.35
CA ASP A 43 -11.57 -8.76 -3.35
C ASP A 43 -11.47 -7.91 -2.08
N LYS A 44 -11.18 -8.52 -0.91
CA LYS A 44 -10.97 -7.79 0.36
C LYS A 44 -9.88 -6.71 0.31
N ARG A 45 -8.86 -6.86 -0.55
CA ARG A 45 -7.73 -5.91 -0.66
C ARG A 45 -7.89 -4.94 -1.83
N ARG A 46 -8.89 -5.14 -2.68
CA ARG A 46 -9.10 -4.32 -3.87
C ARG A 46 -9.68 -2.97 -3.45
N ARG A 47 -9.14 -1.91 -4.06
CA ARG A 47 -9.70 -0.56 -3.98
C ARG A 47 -10.29 -0.26 -5.34
N GLU A 48 -11.54 0.20 -5.36
CA GLU A 48 -12.17 0.68 -6.57
C GLU A 48 -11.50 2.02 -6.94
N GLN A 49 -10.92 2.07 -8.12
CA GLN A 49 -10.31 3.27 -8.69
C GLN A 49 -10.96 3.51 -10.04
N THR A 50 -11.63 4.65 -10.16
CA THR A 50 -12.21 5.10 -11.42
C THR A 50 -11.17 5.93 -12.16
N PHE A 51 -11.02 5.65 -13.46
CA PHE A 51 -10.12 6.37 -14.34
C PHE A 51 -10.89 6.85 -15.55
N HIS A 52 -10.42 7.95 -16.14
CA HIS A 52 -10.97 8.51 -17.36
C HIS A 52 -9.90 8.57 -18.46
N PRO A 53 -10.32 8.49 -19.75
CA PRO A 53 -9.42 8.78 -20.86
C PRO A 53 -8.79 10.17 -20.70
N GLY A 54 -7.47 10.25 -20.87
CA GLY A 54 -6.69 11.48 -20.71
C GLY A 54 -5.96 11.61 -19.37
N ASP A 55 -6.33 10.83 -18.36
CA ASP A 55 -5.68 10.89 -17.05
C ASP A 55 -4.22 10.43 -17.12
N LEU A 56 -3.37 11.05 -16.29
CA LEU A 56 -1.98 10.66 -16.11
C LEU A 56 -1.86 9.64 -14.98
N VAL A 57 -1.13 8.55 -15.24
CA VAL A 57 -0.99 7.43 -14.31
C VAL A 57 0.43 6.88 -14.29
N TYR A 58 0.85 6.41 -13.12
CA TYR A 58 2.03 5.57 -12.94
C TYR A 58 1.69 4.10 -13.15
N VAL A 59 2.61 3.36 -13.75
CA VAL A 59 2.47 1.91 -13.99
C VAL A 59 3.46 1.13 -13.13
N TRP A 60 2.95 0.18 -12.35
CA TRP A 60 3.76 -0.75 -11.59
C TRP A 60 4.37 -1.82 -12.50
N SER A 61 5.70 -1.81 -12.67
CA SER A 61 6.46 -2.80 -13.44
C SER A 61 7.70 -3.25 -12.65
N PRO A 62 7.59 -4.32 -11.85
CA PRO A 62 8.71 -4.82 -11.06
C PRO A 62 9.75 -5.47 -11.98
N THR A 63 10.69 -4.68 -12.50
CA THR A 63 11.76 -5.17 -13.36
C THR A 63 12.90 -5.76 -12.52
N ARG A 64 13.14 -7.08 -12.63
CA ARG A 64 14.29 -7.74 -11.99
C ARG A 64 15.45 -7.83 -12.97
N VAL A 65 16.48 -7.01 -12.76
CA VAL A 65 17.74 -7.12 -13.51
C VAL A 65 18.68 -8.06 -12.76
N LYS A 66 19.09 -9.17 -13.39
CA LYS A 66 20.12 -10.06 -12.85
C LYS A 66 21.40 -9.23 -12.67
N SER A 67 22.03 -9.28 -11.49
CA SER A 67 23.18 -8.43 -11.07
C SER A 67 22.86 -7.07 -10.41
N ARG A 68 21.60 -6.63 -10.31
CA ARG A 68 21.24 -5.43 -9.54
C ARG A 68 20.38 -5.76 -8.33
N THR A 69 20.61 -5.05 -7.23
CA THR A 69 19.78 -5.16 -6.03
C THR A 69 18.43 -4.49 -6.29
N THR A 70 17.34 -5.23 -6.10
CA THR A 70 15.96 -4.76 -6.32
C THR A 70 15.53 -3.67 -5.34
N LYS A 71 16.17 -3.56 -4.17
CA LYS A 71 15.78 -2.64 -3.09
C LYS A 71 15.85 -1.16 -3.46
N LEU A 72 16.70 -0.78 -4.42
CA LEU A 72 16.88 0.62 -4.85
C LEU A 72 16.26 0.92 -6.22
N LEU A 73 15.60 -0.06 -6.85
CA LEU A 73 14.95 0.15 -8.15
C LEU A 73 13.55 0.71 -7.95
N HIS A 74 13.23 1.82 -8.63
CA HIS A 74 11.88 2.34 -8.72
C HIS A 74 10.98 1.34 -9.45
N GLN A 75 9.89 0.92 -8.81
CA GLN A 75 8.95 -0.06 -9.37
C GLN A 75 7.81 0.57 -10.17
N TYR A 76 7.54 1.86 -9.94
CA TYR A 76 6.53 2.62 -10.65
C TYR A 76 7.21 3.50 -11.68
N HIS A 77 6.77 3.40 -12.93
CA HIS A 77 7.32 4.17 -14.05
C HIS A 77 6.30 5.13 -14.59
N GLY A 78 6.82 6.29 -15.02
CA GLY A 78 6.22 7.29 -15.92
C GLY A 78 4.87 7.89 -15.50
N PRO A 79 4.59 9.16 -15.80
CA PRO A 79 3.22 9.54 -16.12
C PRO A 79 2.92 9.04 -17.54
N TYR A 80 2.16 7.96 -17.64
CA TYR A 80 1.51 7.51 -18.86
C TYR A 80 0.14 8.15 -18.99
N GLN A 81 -0.33 8.37 -20.21
CA GLN A 81 -1.67 8.85 -20.47
C GLN A 81 -2.60 7.68 -20.77
N LEU A 82 -3.78 7.65 -20.15
CA LEU A 82 -4.81 6.68 -20.49
C LEU A 82 -5.49 7.06 -21.81
N VAL A 83 -5.54 6.14 -22.77
CA VAL A 83 -6.17 6.38 -24.08
C VAL A 83 -7.62 5.93 -24.07
N ARG A 84 -7.85 4.66 -23.73
CA ARG A 84 -9.18 4.06 -23.70
C ARG A 84 -9.22 2.80 -22.84
N GLN A 85 -10.40 2.45 -22.38
CA GLN A 85 -10.65 1.19 -21.70
C GLN A 85 -10.87 0.08 -22.73
N THR A 86 -10.05 -0.98 -22.69
CA THR A 86 -10.20 -2.13 -23.60
C THR A 86 -11.11 -3.20 -22.99
N ALA A 87 -11.06 -3.37 -21.67
CA ALA A 87 -11.96 -4.23 -20.90
C ALA A 87 -12.20 -3.61 -19.52
N GLU A 88 -13.15 -4.14 -18.75
CA GLU A 88 -13.50 -3.63 -17.40
C GLU A 88 -12.26 -3.36 -16.53
N ASN A 89 -11.30 -4.28 -16.50
CA ASN A 89 -10.07 -4.14 -15.72
C ASN A 89 -8.83 -3.78 -16.54
N ASN A 90 -8.92 -3.57 -17.85
CA ASN A 90 -7.75 -3.35 -18.70
C ASN A 90 -7.86 -2.02 -19.46
N TRP A 91 -6.82 -1.20 -19.32
CA TRP A 91 -6.69 0.07 -19.98
C TRP A 91 -5.53 0.07 -20.98
N GLU A 92 -5.74 0.76 -22.09
CA GLU A 92 -4.66 1.11 -23.00
C GLU A 92 -3.98 2.39 -22.50
N ILE A 93 -2.69 2.30 -22.24
CA ILE A 93 -1.83 3.42 -21.84
C ILE A 93 -0.94 3.83 -23.00
N GLN A 94 -0.58 5.10 -23.05
CA GLN A 94 0.35 5.66 -24.02
C GLN A 94 1.44 6.45 -23.28
N ASP A 95 2.67 6.35 -23.77
CA ASP A 95 3.75 7.22 -23.32
C ASP A 95 3.50 8.67 -23.77
N ARG A 96 4.01 9.68 -23.07
CA ARG A 96 3.82 11.11 -23.39
C ARG A 96 4.23 11.48 -24.82
N ARG A 97 5.10 10.68 -25.44
CA ARG A 97 5.59 10.87 -26.81
C ARG A 97 4.67 10.27 -27.88
N GLY A 98 3.62 9.55 -27.49
CA GLY A 98 2.65 8.94 -28.40
C GLY A 98 3.11 7.66 -29.12
N LYS A 99 4.38 7.27 -29.00
CA LYS A 99 4.99 6.24 -29.87
C LYS A 99 4.68 4.79 -29.49
N LYS A 100 4.34 4.54 -28.23
CA LYS A 100 4.14 3.20 -27.68
C LYS A 100 2.83 3.18 -26.91
N THR A 101 1.99 2.21 -27.24
CA THR A 101 0.82 1.84 -26.46
C THR A 101 1.01 0.47 -25.84
N ASP A 102 0.45 0.28 -24.65
CA ASP A 102 0.46 -1.01 -23.95
C ASP A 102 -0.87 -1.20 -23.22
N ILE A 103 -1.26 -2.45 -22.96
CA ILE A 103 -2.51 -2.79 -22.27
C ILE A 103 -2.15 -3.24 -20.85
N VAL A 104 -2.62 -2.48 -19.86
CA VAL A 104 -2.29 -2.67 -18.45
C VAL A 104 -3.55 -2.82 -17.61
N ASN A 105 -3.49 -3.70 -16.62
CA ASN A 105 -4.59 -3.89 -15.68
C ASN A 105 -4.68 -2.70 -14.69
N VAL A 106 -5.90 -2.27 -14.38
CA VAL A 106 -6.26 -1.23 -13.38
C VAL A 106 -5.45 -1.35 -12.08
N GLU A 107 -5.23 -2.54 -11.53
CA GLU A 107 -4.50 -2.64 -10.24
C GLU A 107 -3.01 -2.34 -10.33
N ARG A 108 -2.44 -2.28 -11.53
CA ARG A 108 -1.06 -1.83 -11.74
C ARG A 108 -0.98 -0.32 -11.97
N LEU A 109 -2.12 0.36 -12.09
CA LEU A 109 -2.17 1.79 -12.29
C LEU A 109 -2.22 2.53 -10.95
N LYS A 110 -1.58 3.69 -10.90
CA LYS A 110 -1.64 4.60 -9.77
C LYS A 110 -1.85 6.03 -10.30
N PRO A 111 -2.82 6.81 -9.80
CA PRO A 111 -3.02 8.19 -10.23
C PRO A 111 -1.75 9.03 -10.09
N PHE A 112 -1.46 9.85 -11.10
CA PHE A 112 -0.38 10.83 -11.05
C PHE A 112 -0.91 12.12 -10.40
N HIS A 113 -0.27 12.55 -9.31
CA HIS A 113 -0.53 13.85 -8.68
C HIS A 113 0.66 14.77 -8.96
N ALA A 114 0.40 15.87 -9.66
CA ALA A 114 1.41 16.90 -9.86
C ALA A 114 1.83 17.48 -8.50
N ARG A 115 3.14 17.75 -8.34
CA ARG A 115 3.61 18.51 -7.19
C ARG A 115 3.13 19.95 -7.37
N HIS A 116 2.46 20.49 -6.36
CA HIS A 116 2.13 21.90 -6.29
C HIS A 116 3.43 22.69 -6.06
N ASN A 117 3.73 23.65 -6.93
CA ASN A 117 4.85 24.56 -6.74
C ASN A 117 4.37 25.68 -5.81
N TYR A 118 5.03 25.84 -4.65
CA TYR A 118 4.76 26.91 -3.68
C TYR A 118 5.37 28.25 -4.14
N GLU A 119 5.04 28.71 -5.34
CA GLU A 119 5.49 30.01 -5.86
C GLU A 119 4.28 30.92 -6.09
N ASP A 120 3.62 31.39 -5.02
CA ASP A 120 2.73 32.58 -5.07
C ASP A 120 2.28 33.13 -3.69
N ASP A 121 3.21 33.42 -2.76
CA ASP A 121 2.90 34.19 -1.53
C ASP A 121 3.93 35.31 -1.29
N THR A 122 4.36 36.01 -2.34
CA THR A 122 5.00 37.33 -2.19
C THR A 122 3.97 38.41 -2.49
N ASP A 123 2.97 38.53 -1.62
CA ASP A 123 2.20 39.77 -1.49
C ASP A 123 3.15 40.84 -0.93
N GLY A 124 3.78 41.56 -1.85
CA GLY A 124 4.45 42.81 -1.56
C GLY A 124 3.41 43.85 -1.13
N GLN A 125 3.09 43.88 0.16
CA GLN A 125 2.60 45.09 0.81
C GLN A 125 3.75 46.09 0.89
N ASN A 126 3.98 46.80 -0.22
CA ASN A 126 4.55 48.13 -0.16
C ASN A 126 3.45 49.06 0.38
N ASP A 127 3.24 49.04 1.69
CA ASP A 127 2.50 50.11 2.37
C ASP A 127 3.47 51.27 2.57
N GLU A 128 3.74 51.96 1.46
CA GLU A 128 4.32 53.28 1.44
C GLU A 128 3.23 54.26 1.88
N SER A 129 3.20 54.58 3.17
CA SER A 129 2.52 55.77 3.68
C SER A 129 3.29 56.38 4.85
N ASP A 130 3.84 57.55 4.53
CA ASP A 130 4.04 58.76 5.31
C ASP A 130 4.92 58.74 6.58
N GLU A 131 6.04 59.44 6.41
CA GLU A 131 6.82 60.27 7.34
C GLU A 131 6.26 60.54 8.76
N ASP A 132 7.24 60.73 9.66
CA ASP A 132 7.16 61.41 10.96
C ASP A 132 6.58 60.65 12.16
N LEU A 133 7.44 59.96 12.93
CA LEU A 133 7.54 60.13 14.40
C LEU A 133 8.88 59.60 14.97
N ALA A 134 9.78 60.54 15.25
CA ALA A 134 10.76 60.55 16.35
C ALA A 134 11.83 59.42 16.43
N ARG A 135 12.98 59.71 15.82
CA ARG A 135 14.30 59.20 16.22
C ARG A 135 14.72 59.87 17.53
N ASP A 136 14.50 59.25 18.70
CA ASP A 136 15.07 59.73 19.97
C ASP A 136 16.55 59.29 20.10
N PRO A 137 17.54 60.20 20.13
CA PRO A 137 18.95 59.85 20.18
C PRO A 137 19.50 59.55 21.59
N ARG A 138 18.67 59.47 22.64
CA ARG A 138 19.17 59.56 24.04
C ARG A 138 19.51 58.26 24.78
N LEU A 139 19.60 57.10 24.15
CA LEU A 139 20.02 55.87 24.83
C LEU A 139 21.30 55.26 24.27
N ILE A 140 22.36 56.07 24.25
CA ILE A 140 23.75 55.60 24.19
C ILE A 140 24.43 55.98 25.51
N GLY A 141 24.71 54.99 26.35
CA GLY A 141 25.67 55.12 27.45
C GLY A 141 25.15 54.66 28.81
N GLY A 142 25.64 53.50 29.30
CA GLY A 142 25.36 53.09 30.68
C GLY A 142 25.91 51.72 31.05
N ARG A 143 27.17 51.71 31.48
CA ARG A 143 27.99 50.56 31.86
C ARG A 143 27.76 50.13 33.33
N LEU A 144 27.70 48.80 33.55
CA LEU A 144 28.02 47.98 34.75
C LEU A 144 27.54 48.41 36.16
N GLN A 145 26.90 47.46 36.87
CA GLN A 145 27.46 46.88 38.11
C GLN A 145 26.78 45.55 38.51
N LEU A 146 27.60 44.68 39.13
CA LEU A 146 27.34 43.30 39.56
C LEU A 146 26.96 43.23 41.05
N THR A 147 25.90 42.45 41.36
CA THR A 147 25.67 41.47 42.48
C THR A 147 25.81 41.91 43.96
N PRO A 148 25.44 41.14 45.03
CA PRO A 148 24.94 39.74 45.13
C PRO A 148 23.87 39.42 46.25
N GLN A 149 23.54 38.12 46.40
CA GLN A 149 23.04 37.36 47.60
C GLN A 149 21.51 37.07 47.65
N GLU A 150 20.95 35.86 47.88
CA GLU A 150 21.45 34.54 48.32
C GLU A 150 20.33 33.46 48.14
N GLU A 151 20.74 32.22 47.80
CA GLU A 151 20.14 30.86 47.98
C GLU A 151 18.60 30.61 47.89
N ALA A 152 18.09 29.52 47.29
CA ALA A 152 18.50 28.13 47.45
C ALA A 152 18.02 27.18 46.32
N VAL A 153 18.79 26.10 46.12
CA VAL A 153 18.53 24.93 45.26
C VAL A 153 18.01 23.78 46.13
N PRO A 154 17.13 22.90 45.62
CA PRO A 154 17.50 21.47 45.52
C PRO A 154 17.04 20.86 44.19
N GLN A 155 17.95 20.38 43.34
CA GLN A 155 18.43 18.99 43.24
C GLN A 155 17.36 17.91 42.95
N GLY A 156 17.30 17.47 41.69
CA GLY A 156 17.65 16.10 41.30
C GLY A 156 16.67 14.91 41.47
N ALA A 157 16.20 14.41 40.30
CA ALA A 157 15.96 13.00 39.91
C ALA A 157 14.62 12.30 40.30
N PRO A 158 14.23 11.16 39.65
CA PRO A 158 14.57 10.62 38.32
C PRO A 158 13.35 10.37 37.40
N VAL A 159 13.64 10.22 36.11
CA VAL A 159 12.70 9.85 35.03
C VAL A 159 12.32 8.37 35.15
N SER A 160 11.03 8.05 35.36
CA SER A 160 10.50 6.69 35.26
C SER A 160 9.80 6.49 33.92
N ASN A 161 10.44 5.67 33.09
CA ASN A 161 9.95 5.17 31.82
C ASN A 161 8.86 4.11 32.09
N ILE A 162 7.62 4.35 31.65
CA ILE A 162 6.56 3.33 31.68
C ILE A 162 6.20 2.99 30.25
N SER A 163 6.87 1.96 29.73
CA SER A 163 6.39 1.17 28.61
C SER A 163 5.47 0.10 29.16
N SER A 164 4.17 0.22 28.91
CA SER A 164 3.20 -0.85 29.17
C SER A 164 2.01 -0.74 28.23
N TYR A 165 2.12 -1.32 27.03
CA TYR A 165 0.97 -1.65 26.21
C TYR A 165 0.81 -3.16 26.21
N ALA A 166 -0.42 -3.56 26.54
CA ALA A 166 -0.81 -4.89 26.97
C ALA A 166 -0.73 -5.96 25.87
N ALA A 167 -0.26 -7.14 26.27
CA ALA A 167 -0.45 -8.38 25.55
C ALA A 167 -1.92 -8.82 25.72
N ALA A 168 -2.68 -8.79 24.63
CA ALA A 168 -4.01 -9.40 24.57
C ALA A 168 -3.85 -10.93 24.47
N SER A 169 -4.09 -11.62 25.59
CA SER A 169 -4.32 -13.05 25.65
C SER A 169 -5.69 -13.37 25.06
N PHE A 170 -5.71 -13.99 23.87
CA PHE A 170 -6.92 -14.56 23.30
C PHE A 170 -7.33 -15.78 24.13
N GLY A 171 -8.43 -15.64 24.86
CA GLY A 171 -9.13 -16.75 25.50
C GLY A 171 -9.74 -17.69 24.46
N SER A 172 -9.50 -18.98 24.65
CA SER A 172 -10.14 -20.07 23.93
C SER A 172 -11.63 -20.16 24.30
N PRO A 173 -12.57 -20.20 23.35
CA PRO A 173 -13.96 -20.53 23.66
C PRO A 173 -14.11 -22.06 23.82
N THR A 174 -14.49 -22.46 25.03
CA THR A 174 -14.92 -23.80 25.40
C THR A 174 -16.19 -24.20 24.64
N ALA A 175 -16.19 -25.43 24.12
CA ALA A 175 -17.35 -26.06 23.50
C ALA A 175 -18.46 -26.29 24.54
N THR A 176 -19.65 -25.74 24.29
CA THR A 176 -20.87 -26.11 25.01
C THR A 176 -21.63 -27.13 24.16
N LEU A 177 -21.70 -28.35 24.70
CA LEU A 177 -22.59 -29.41 24.24
C LEU A 177 -24.03 -29.00 24.62
N ILE A 178 -24.93 -28.86 23.64
CA ILE A 178 -26.37 -28.84 23.92
C ILE A 178 -26.88 -30.24 23.67
N SER A 179 -27.57 -30.74 24.69
CA SER A 179 -28.23 -32.04 24.80
C SER A 179 -29.50 -32.12 23.98
#